data_AF-A0A3C0B553-F1
#
_entry.id   AF-A0A3C0B553-F1
#
_cell.length_a   1.000
_cell.length_b   1.000
_cell.length_c   1.000
_cell.angle_alpha   90.00
_cell.angle_beta   90.00
_cell.angle_gamma   90.00
#
_symmetry.space_group_name_H-M   'P 1'
#
loop_
_entity.id
_entity.type
_entity.pdbx_description
1 polymer ?
#
loop_
_entity_poly.entity_id
_entity_poly.type
_entity_poly.pdbx_seq_one_letter_code
_entity_poly.pdbx_strand_id
1 'polypeptide(L)' 'MNKLAVVALGGNALLRSDQKGTIDDQEGNVYETAERLLTLIKADYNVVVTHGNGPQVGNILLANTAGHS' A
#
# COMPACT_ATOMS: atom_id res chain seq x y z
N MET A 1 -24.69 5.80 -14.88
CA MET A 1 -23.32 5.30 -15.18
C MET A 1 -22.45 5.78 -14.03
N ASN A 2 -21.91 4.86 -13.23
CA ASN A 2 -21.20 5.21 -12.00
C ASN A 2 -19.87 5.90 -12.32
N LYS A 3 -19.49 6.91 -11.52
CA LYS A 3 -18.24 7.65 -11.74
C LYS A 3 -17.04 6.75 -11.42
N LEU A 4 -15.94 6.90 -12.17
CA LEU A 4 -14.69 6.18 -11.92
C LEU A 4 -13.75 7.03 -11.06
N ALA A 5 -13.27 6.46 -9.96
CA ALA A 5 -12.17 7.01 -9.16
C ALA A 5 -10.94 6.12 -9.30
N VAL A 6 -9.82 6.69 -9.77
CA VAL A 6 -8.52 6.02 -9.80
C VAL A 6 -7.70 6.55 -8.63
N VAL A 7 -7.38 5.68 -7.67
CA VAL A 7 -6.66 6.05 -6.45
C VAL A 7 -5.25 5.49 -6.52
N ALA A 8 -4.26 6.39 -6.50
CA ALA A 8 -2.84 6.04 -6.45
C ALA A 8 -2.30 6.21 -5.03
N LEU A 9 -2.03 5.08 -4.37
CA LEU A 9 -1.41 5.04 -3.05
C LEU A 9 0.10 5.19 -3.20
N GLY A 10 0.71 6.08 -2.40
CA GLY A 10 2.17 6.15 -2.34
C GLY A 10 2.77 4.85 -1.80
N GLY A 11 4.01 4.53 -2.16
CA GLY A 11 4.72 3.36 -1.57
C GLY A 11 4.80 3.43 -0.04
N ASN A 12 4.82 4.66 0.50
CA ASN A 12 4.82 4.92 1.94
C ASN A 12 3.44 4.79 2.61
N ALA A 13 2.37 4.61 1.83
CA ALA A 13 1.03 4.32 2.35
C ALA A 13 0.93 2.88 2.86
N LEU A 14 1.79 1.99 2.37
CA LEU A 14 1.89 0.60 2.80
C LEU A 14 2.94 0.41 3.89
N LEU A 15 3.98 1.25 3.88
CA LEU A 15 5.06 1.20 4.87
C LEU A 15 5.52 2.61 5.25
N ARG A 16 5.35 3.00 6.51
CA ARG A 16 5.76 4.32 7.00
C ARG A 16 7.24 4.33 7.38
N SER A 17 7.88 5.49 7.28
CA SER A 17 9.32 5.66 7.52
C SER A 17 9.76 5.40 8.97
N ASP A 18 8.82 5.41 9.92
CA ASP A 18 9.03 5.15 11.34
C ASP A 18 8.74 3.69 11.74
N GLN A 19 8.31 2.84 10.81
CA GLN A 19 7.98 1.44 11.04
C GLN A 19 9.13 0.50 10.70
N LYS A 20 9.16 -0.67 11.36
CA LYS A 20 10.16 -1.71 11.10
C LYS A 20 9.91 -2.44 9.77
N GLY A 21 8.67 -2.38 9.29
CA GLY A 21 8.25 -3.01 8.05
C GLY A 21 8.02 -4.50 8.14
N THR A 22 7.54 -4.93 9.30
CA THR A 22 6.97 -6.27 9.47
C THR A 22 5.73 -6.44 8.59
N ILE A 23 5.28 -7.70 8.47
CA ILE A 23 3.99 -7.99 7.81
C ILE A 23 2.86 -7.29 8.56
N ASP A 24 2.86 -7.35 9.89
CA ASP A 24 1.84 -6.70 10.74
C ASP A 24 1.77 -5.18 10.53
N ASP A 25 2.92 -4.50 10.41
CA ASP A 25 2.99 -3.06 10.12
C ASP A 25 2.31 -2.74 8.78
N GLN A 26 2.57 -3.56 7.77
CA GLN A 26 2.03 -3.37 6.42
C GLN A 26 0.53 -3.68 6.37
N GLU A 27 0.08 -4.77 7.00
CA GLU A 27 -1.34 -5.11 7.10
C GLU A 27 -2.15 -4.03 7.80
N GLY A 28 -1.65 -3.49 8.91
CA GLY A 28 -2.30 -2.39 9.63
C GLY A 28 -2.46 -1.13 8.78
N ASN A 29 -1.43 -0.75 8.03
CA ASN A 29 -1.48 0.39 7.12
C ASN A 29 -2.46 0.18 5.95
N VAL A 30 -2.47 -1.03 5.37
CA VAL A 30 -3.41 -1.40 4.29
C VAL A 30 -4.85 -1.34 4.81
N TYR A 31 -5.08 -1.85 6.01
CA TYR A 31 -6.41 -1.85 6.62
C TYR A 31 -6.94 -0.42 6.79
N GLU A 32 -6.15 0.48 7.40
CA GLU A 32 -6.52 1.89 7.56
C GLU A 32 -6.80 2.57 6.21
N THR A 33 -5.99 2.25 5.19
CA THR A 33 -6.18 2.77 3.84
C THR A 33 -7.49 2.25 3.21
N ALA A 34 -7.79 0.97 3.38
CA ALA A 34 -9.01 0.35 2.89
C ALA A 34 -10.26 0.97 3.54
N GLU A 35 -10.22 1.26 4.84
CA GLU A 35 -11.32 1.95 5.53
C GLU A 35 -11.60 3.34 4.92
N ARG A 36 -10.55 4.08 4.55
CA ARG A 36 -10.69 5.38 3.88
C ARG A 36 -11.34 5.24 2.51
N LEU A 37 -11.01 4.18 1.75
CA LEU A 37 -11.60 3.90 0.44
C LEU A 37 -13.09 3.56 0.49
N LEU A 38 -13.60 3.08 1.64
CA LEU A 38 -15.03 2.82 1.82
C LEU A 38 -15.89 4.06 1.57
N THR A 39 -15.35 5.27 1.76
CA THR A 39 -16.07 6.52 1.47
C THR A 39 -16.41 6.67 -0.01
N LEU A 40 -15.51 6.25 -0.91
CA LEU A 40 -15.73 6.28 -2.36
C LEU A 40 -16.74 5.21 -2.77
N ILE A 41 -16.63 4.02 -2.18
CA ILE A 41 -17.57 2.91 -2.43
C ILE A 41 -18.99 3.31 -1.99
N LYS A 42 -19.13 3.89 -0.79
CA LYS A 42 -20.42 4.41 -0.28
C LYS A 42 -20.98 5.55 -1.11
N ALA A 43 -20.13 6.28 -1.83
CA ALA A 43 -20.53 7.32 -2.77
C ALA A 43 -20.79 6.80 -4.20
N ASP A 44 -20.89 5.48 -4.37
CA ASP A 44 -21.26 4.78 -5.61
C ASP A 44 -20.25 4.98 -6.76
N TYR A 45 -18.96 5.12 -6.41
CA TYR A 45 -17.88 5.13 -7.40
C TYR A 45 -17.45 3.71 -7.76
N ASN A 46 -17.14 3.50 -9.04
CA ASN A 46 -16.23 2.43 -9.45
C ASN A 46 -14.82 2.83 -9.03
N VAL A 47 -14.10 1.96 -8.33
CA VAL A 47 -12.77 2.28 -7.77
C VAL A 47 -11.71 1.40 -8.42
N VAL A 48 -10.65 2.02 -8.92
CA VAL A 48 -9.40 1.37 -9.31
C VAL A 48 -8.33 1.82 -8.32
N VAL A 49 -7.64 0.87 -7.69
CA VAL A 49 -6.56 1.15 -6.72
C VAL A 49 -5.23 0.76 -7.34
N THR A 50 -4.25 1.63 -7.23
CA THR A 50 -2.86 1.40 -7.62
C THR A 50 -1.93 1.79 -6.48
N HIS A 51 -0.71 1.27 -6.45
CA HIS A 51 0.27 1.65 -5.45
C HIS A 51 1.70 1.59 -5.96
N GLY A 52 2.61 2.32 -5.31
CA GLY A 52 4.05 2.11 -5.45
C GLY A 52 4.55 0.94 -4.61
N ASN A 53 5.67 0.33 -4.99
CA ASN A 53 6.27 -0.84 -4.31
C ASN A 53 7.76 -0.65 -3.95
N GLY A 54 8.26 0.58 -3.96
CA GLY A 54 9.68 0.90 -3.77
C GLY A 54 10.30 0.32 -2.49
N PRO A 55 9.72 0.58 -1.29
CA PRO A 55 10.23 0.03 -0.04
C PRO A 55 10.24 -1.51 -0.03
N GLN A 56 9.21 -2.14 -0.60
CA GLN A 56 9.08 -3.60 -0.65
C GLN A 56 10.17 -4.22 -1.53
N VAL A 57 10.37 -3.69 -2.74
CA VAL A 57 11.42 -4.15 -3.65
C VAL A 57 12.81 -3.87 -3.06
N GLY A 58 13.00 -2.74 -2.39
CA GLY A 58 14.23 -2.41 -1.68
C GLY A 58 14.58 -3.43 -0.60
N ASN A 59 13.61 -3.80 0.24
CA ASN A 59 13.81 -4.81 1.28
C ASN A 59 14.12 -6.20 0.69
N ILE A 60 13.44 -6.61 -0.38
CA ILE A 60 13.73 -7.88 -1.07
C ILE A 60 15.16 -7.88 -1.62
N LEU A 61 15.60 -6.78 -2.23
CA LEU A 61 16.96 -6.66 -2.77
C LEU A 61 18.01 -6.79 -1.65
N LEU A 62 17.83 -6.07 -0.54
CA LEU A 62 18.74 -6.14 0.61
C LEU A 62 18.82 -7.55 1.19
N ALA A 63 17.67 -8.22 1.35
CA ALA A 63 17.62 -9.60 1.84
C ALA A 63 18.36 -10.56 0.89
N ASN A 64 18.18 -10.41 -0.42
CA ASN A 64 18.86 -11.24 -1.41
C ASN A 64 20.38 -11.01 -1.42
N THR A 65 20.84 -9.76 -1.29
CA THR A 65 22.27 -9.43 -1.19
C THR A 65 22.89 -10.00 0.08
N ALA A 66 22.20 -9.92 1.22
CA ALA A 66 22.68 -10.48 2.49
C ALA A 66 22.76 -12.02 2.47
N GLY A 67 21.86 -12.69 1.75
CA GLY A 67 21.87 -14.15 1.61
C GLY A 67 22.87 -14.71 0.59
N HIS A 68 23.46 -13.85 -0.26
CA HIS A 68 24.55 -14.20 -1.18
C HIS A 68 25.95 -13.91 -0.60
N SER A 69 26.03 -13.58 0.68
CA SER A 69 27.28 -13.29 1.43
C SER A 69 27.77 -14.52 2.19
#